data_AF-A0A1I6KCI1-F1
#
_entry.id   AF-A0A1I6KCI1-F1
#
_cell.length_a   1.000
_cell.length_b   1.000
_cell.length_c   1.000
_cell.angle_alpha   90.00
_cell.angle_beta   90.00
_cell.angle_gamma   90.00
#
_symmetry.space_group_name_H-M   'P 1'
#
loop_
_entity.id
_entity.type
_entity.pdbx_description
1 polymer ?
#
loop_
_entity_poly.entity_id
_entity_poly.type
_entity_poly.pdbx_seq_one_letter_code
_entity_poly.pdbx_strand_id
1 'polypeptide(L)'
;MNNNYFDEDGKMKTVTDGYSPSSVSAKQQETSAQMKSQELDTQISELSQSARSESIQAEKEQMDSALAQWNSLPDVAKEECKEQMSDEDKASLEQMENYQQELAQYEQEKEKYLVRGAMMHCSCGSHYRRLNLPECHGVYTKERPLMNVADSLPGDALNIPTFGVCSSGKNSTGGSVLLVADVPRDVYGRPIAGAGEGNVKGTPCVPIIVSQWMCPHETTIVGTEPAITPRSFLVCKYQGLIEVVDSGQDDEETLPPK
;
A
#
# COMPACT_ATOMS: atom_id res chain seq x y z
N MET A 1 4.65 67.28 -6.63
CA MET A 1 5.24 68.01 -5.48
C MET A 1 6.74 68.03 -5.73
N ASN A 2 7.29 69.17 -6.16
CA ASN A 2 8.73 69.28 -6.45
C ASN A 2 9.48 69.52 -5.15
N ASN A 3 10.25 68.54 -4.70
CA ASN A 3 11.17 68.71 -3.57
C ASN A 3 12.43 69.42 -4.06
N ASN A 4 12.53 70.71 -3.74
CA ASN A 4 13.74 71.49 -3.92
C ASN A 4 14.57 71.42 -2.64
N TYR A 5 15.87 71.25 -2.76
CA TYR A 5 16.81 71.40 -1.65
C TYR A 5 17.99 72.30 -2.07
N PHE A 6 18.59 72.95 -1.08
CA PHE A 6 19.70 73.88 -1.26
C PHE A 6 21.02 73.20 -0.84
N ASP A 7 22.08 73.37 -1.62
CA ASP A 7 23.42 72.92 -1.20
C ASP A 7 24.09 73.90 -0.23
N GLU A 8 25.24 73.53 0.34
CA GLU A 8 25.92 74.27 1.42
C GLU A 8 26.43 75.67 1.00
N ASP A 9 26.43 75.97 -0.31
CA ASP A 9 26.72 77.29 -0.88
C ASP A 9 25.45 78.12 -1.18
N GLY A 10 24.27 77.62 -0.77
CA GLY A 10 22.99 78.34 -0.83
C GLY A 10 22.32 78.38 -2.20
N LYS A 11 22.63 77.44 -3.12
CA LYS A 11 22.02 77.40 -4.47
C LYS A 11 20.92 76.34 -4.58
N MET A 12 19.75 76.73 -5.12
CA MET A 12 18.59 75.84 -5.26
C MET A 12 18.76 74.87 -6.45
N LYS A 13 18.62 73.56 -6.24
CA LYS A 13 18.66 72.54 -7.31
C LYS A 13 17.35 71.75 -7.40
N THR A 14 16.96 71.41 -8.63
CA THR A 14 15.79 70.57 -8.95
C THR A 14 16.24 69.20 -9.46
N VAL A 15 15.64 68.12 -8.96
CA VAL A 15 15.86 66.77 -9.48
C VAL A 15 15.19 66.67 -10.85
N THR A 16 15.99 66.63 -11.92
CA THR A 16 15.50 66.24 -13.26
C THR A 16 15.87 64.78 -13.53
N ASP A 17 14.86 64.05 -13.98
CA ASP A 17 14.81 62.61 -14.23
C ASP A 17 16.02 62.03 -14.99
N GLY A 18 16.55 60.93 -14.47
CA GLY A 18 17.36 59.99 -15.23
C GLY A 18 16.53 58.77 -15.63
N TYR A 19 15.69 58.89 -16.66
CA TYR A 19 15.02 57.75 -17.30
C TYR A 19 15.25 57.82 -18.82
N SER A 20 16.10 56.93 -19.34
CA SER A 20 16.37 56.79 -20.77
C SER A 20 15.40 55.77 -21.40
N PRO A 21 14.57 56.13 -22.40
CA PRO A 21 13.51 55.27 -22.96
C PRO A 21 13.98 54.03 -23.73
N SER A 22 15.27 53.91 -24.05
CA SER A 22 15.81 52.89 -24.96
C SER A 22 16.06 51.51 -24.33
N SER A 23 16.02 51.38 -23.00
CA SER A 23 16.29 50.12 -22.29
C SER A 23 15.05 49.26 -22.00
N VAL A 24 13.84 49.82 -22.11
CA VAL A 24 12.58 49.13 -21.82
C VAL A 24 12.09 48.29 -23.02
N SER A 25 12.27 48.80 -24.24
CA SER A 25 11.86 48.10 -25.47
C SER A 25 12.68 46.83 -25.74
N ALA A 26 13.99 46.85 -25.48
CA ALA A 26 14.85 45.68 -25.64
C ALA A 26 14.51 44.58 -24.63
N LYS A 27 14.29 44.94 -23.36
CA LYS A 27 13.86 43.99 -22.31
C LYS A 27 12.47 43.40 -22.55
N GLN A 28 11.54 44.18 -23.12
CA GLN A 28 10.22 43.67 -23.53
C GLN A 28 10.30 42.70 -24.73
N GLN A 29 11.22 42.93 -25.66
CA GLN A 29 11.45 42.03 -26.80
C GLN A 29 12.16 40.74 -26.37
N GLU A 30 13.16 40.82 -25.49
CA GLU A 30 13.84 39.66 -24.91
C GLU A 30 12.87 38.78 -24.12
N THR A 31 12.02 39.36 -23.27
CA THR A 31 11.00 38.61 -22.51
C THR A 31 9.93 37.98 -23.40
N SER A 32 9.51 38.65 -24.47
CA SER A 32 8.57 38.09 -25.47
C SER A 32 9.20 36.93 -26.26
N ALA A 33 10.48 37.05 -26.64
CA ALA A 33 11.19 35.97 -27.31
C ALA A 33 11.39 34.75 -26.39
N GLN A 34 11.66 35.00 -25.10
CA GLN A 34 11.84 33.96 -24.09
C GLN A 34 10.53 33.23 -23.79
N MET A 35 9.39 33.94 -23.71
CA MET A 35 8.06 33.33 -23.59
C MET A 35 7.70 32.48 -24.83
N LYS A 36 8.00 32.98 -26.04
CA LYS A 36 7.77 32.22 -27.29
C LYS A 36 8.64 30.96 -27.38
N SER A 37 9.88 31.02 -26.90
CA SER A 37 10.76 29.84 -26.81
C SER A 37 10.20 28.80 -25.84
N GLN A 38 9.76 29.23 -24.65
CA GLN A 38 9.16 28.34 -23.66
C GLN A 38 7.86 27.69 -24.16
N GLU A 39 7.03 28.44 -24.89
CA GLU A 39 5.80 27.93 -25.48
C GLU A 39 6.09 26.91 -26.59
N LEU A 40 7.10 27.16 -27.43
CA LEU A 40 7.55 26.20 -28.44
C LEU A 40 8.12 24.93 -27.81
N ASP A 41 8.94 25.05 -26.76
CA ASP A 41 9.50 23.91 -26.04
C ASP A 41 8.41 23.05 -25.36
N THR A 42 7.35 23.71 -24.87
CA THR A 42 6.18 23.03 -24.29
C THR A 42 5.41 22.25 -25.37
N GLN A 43 5.17 22.87 -26.53
CA GLN A 43 4.51 22.22 -27.67
C GLN A 43 5.31 21.02 -28.20
N ILE A 44 6.65 21.12 -28.28
CA ILE A 44 7.51 20.02 -28.70
C ILE A 44 7.42 18.83 -27.72
N SER A 45 7.37 19.11 -26.42
CA SER A 45 7.20 18.09 -25.38
C SER A 45 5.85 17.38 -25.48
N GLU A 46 4.76 18.13 -25.67
CA GLU A 46 3.40 17.58 -25.82
C GLU A 46 3.25 16.72 -27.08
N LEU A 47 3.78 17.17 -28.22
CA LEU A 47 3.84 16.39 -29.46
C LEU A 47 4.63 15.08 -29.28
N SER A 48 5.74 15.12 -28.55
CA SER A 48 6.53 13.92 -28.24
C SER A 48 5.79 12.94 -27.34
N GLN A 49 5.02 13.43 -26.36
CA GLN A 49 4.20 12.61 -25.48
C GLN A 49 3.01 11.99 -26.25
N SER A 50 2.34 12.75 -27.11
CA SER A 50 1.24 12.25 -27.96
C SER A 50 1.71 11.13 -28.89
N ALA A 51 2.84 11.32 -29.57
CA ALA A 51 3.42 10.31 -30.46
C ALA A 51 3.79 9.02 -29.72
N ARG A 52 4.29 9.12 -28.47
CA ARG A 52 4.56 7.94 -27.63
C ARG A 52 3.27 7.22 -27.23
N SER A 53 2.21 7.94 -26.86
CA SER A 53 0.92 7.31 -26.53
C SER A 53 0.25 6.66 -27.73
N GLU A 54 0.32 7.27 -28.91
CA GLU A 54 -0.20 6.69 -30.16
C GLU A 54 0.55 5.42 -30.55
N SER A 55 1.88 5.41 -30.39
CA SER A 55 2.70 4.22 -30.63
C SER A 55 2.35 3.08 -29.67
N ILE A 56 2.22 3.37 -28.37
CA ILE A 56 1.83 2.37 -27.35
C ILE A 56 0.42 1.83 -27.64
N GLN A 57 -0.49 2.71 -28.08
CA GLN A 57 -1.85 2.31 -28.41
C GLN A 57 -1.91 1.43 -29.67
N ALA A 58 -1.13 1.74 -30.70
CA ALA A 58 -1.00 0.90 -31.88
C ALA A 58 -0.41 -0.49 -31.55
N GLU A 59 0.62 -0.55 -30.71
CA GLU A 59 1.19 -1.82 -30.23
C GLU A 59 0.18 -2.64 -29.42
N LYS A 60 -0.61 -1.98 -28.55
CA LYS A 60 -1.69 -2.62 -27.81
C LYS A 60 -2.77 -3.17 -28.73
N GLU A 61 -3.24 -2.40 -29.70
CA GLU A 61 -4.24 -2.84 -30.68
C GLU A 61 -3.74 -4.04 -31.50
N GLN A 62 -2.45 -4.03 -31.86
CA GLN A 62 -1.81 -5.15 -32.55
C GLN A 62 -1.76 -6.41 -31.67
N MET A 63 -1.43 -6.26 -30.38
CA MET A 63 -1.42 -7.35 -29.40
C MET A 63 -2.83 -7.89 -29.10
N ASP A 64 -3.82 -7.02 -28.97
CA ASP A 64 -5.23 -7.39 -28.77
C ASP A 64 -5.79 -8.14 -30.00
N SER A 65 -5.43 -7.70 -31.21
CA SER A 65 -5.76 -8.41 -32.45
C SER A 65 -5.10 -9.78 -32.53
N ALA A 66 -3.83 -9.90 -32.12
CA ALA A 66 -3.12 -11.17 -32.08
C ALA A 66 -3.73 -12.13 -31.04
N LEU A 67 -4.13 -11.63 -29.88
CA LEU A 67 -4.82 -12.40 -28.84
C LEU A 67 -6.19 -12.90 -29.32
N ALA A 68 -6.97 -12.06 -30.00
CA ALA A 68 -8.25 -12.45 -30.59
C ALA A 68 -8.09 -13.54 -31.66
N GLN A 69 -7.07 -13.41 -32.51
CA GLN A 69 -6.74 -14.40 -33.53
C GLN A 69 -6.29 -15.73 -32.91
N TRP A 70 -5.45 -15.69 -31.87
CA TRP A 70 -5.04 -16.86 -31.10
C TRP A 70 -6.25 -17.55 -30.46
N ASN A 71 -7.15 -16.80 -29.80
CA ASN A 71 -8.35 -17.34 -29.16
C ASN A 71 -9.30 -18.05 -30.14
N SER A 72 -9.34 -17.60 -31.40
CA SER A 72 -10.16 -18.20 -32.47
C SER A 72 -9.58 -19.48 -33.08
N LEU A 73 -8.32 -19.83 -32.79
CA LEU A 73 -7.73 -21.08 -33.26
C LEU A 73 -8.37 -22.30 -32.56
N PRO A 74 -8.56 -23.43 -33.26
CA PRO A 74 -8.99 -24.68 -32.63
C PRO A 74 -7.93 -25.18 -31.64
N ASP A 75 -8.36 -25.84 -30.56
CA ASP A 75 -7.47 -26.25 -29.45
C ASP A 75 -6.27 -27.08 -29.91
N VAL A 76 -6.46 -27.93 -30.93
CA VAL A 76 -5.39 -28.74 -31.54
C VAL A 76 -4.25 -27.86 -32.10
N ALA A 77 -4.58 -26.73 -32.74
CA ALA A 77 -3.59 -25.81 -33.31
C ALA A 77 -2.89 -24.95 -32.23
N LYS A 78 -3.59 -24.66 -31.12
CA LYS A 78 -2.99 -23.97 -29.97
C LYS A 78 -1.97 -24.86 -29.24
N GLU A 79 -2.31 -26.14 -29.09
CA GLU A 79 -1.41 -27.15 -28.50
C GLU A 79 -0.20 -27.43 -29.42
N GLU A 80 -0.38 -27.54 -30.73
CA GLU A 80 0.73 -27.69 -31.68
C GLU A 80 1.72 -26.49 -31.64
N CYS A 81 1.21 -25.26 -31.51
CA CYS A 81 2.06 -24.08 -31.31
C CYS A 81 2.82 -24.12 -29.98
N LYS A 82 2.20 -24.61 -28.90
CA LYS A 82 2.87 -24.80 -27.60
C LYS A 82 3.97 -25.87 -27.68
N GLU A 83 3.74 -26.97 -28.41
CA GLU A 83 4.74 -28.04 -28.57
C GLU A 83 5.99 -27.56 -29.32
N GLN A 84 5.82 -26.65 -30.29
CA GLN A 84 6.89 -26.06 -31.09
C GLN A 84 7.69 -24.94 -30.37
N MET A 85 7.28 -24.50 -29.18
CA MET A 85 8.01 -23.52 -28.40
C MET A 85 9.32 -24.08 -27.82
N SER A 86 10.33 -23.21 -27.71
CA SER A 86 11.59 -23.55 -27.04
C SER A 86 11.33 -23.92 -25.58
N ASP A 87 12.24 -24.72 -25.00
CA ASP A 87 12.13 -25.10 -23.59
C ASP A 87 12.20 -23.86 -22.68
N GLU A 88 12.96 -22.83 -23.07
CA GLU A 88 13.02 -21.52 -22.39
C GLU A 88 11.68 -20.78 -22.42
N ASP A 89 10.99 -20.74 -23.57
CA ASP A 89 9.70 -20.05 -23.68
C ASP A 89 8.60 -20.79 -22.90
N LYS A 90 8.64 -22.12 -22.89
CA LYS A 90 7.73 -22.97 -22.09
C LYS A 90 7.90 -22.69 -20.60
N ALA A 91 9.14 -22.65 -20.11
CA ALA A 91 9.42 -22.33 -18.72
C ALA A 91 8.94 -20.92 -18.33
N SER A 92 9.08 -19.95 -19.25
CA SER A 92 8.60 -18.58 -19.04
C SER A 92 7.08 -18.49 -18.96
N LEU A 93 6.36 -19.23 -19.81
CA LEU A 93 4.89 -19.32 -19.74
C LEU A 93 4.42 -19.96 -18.44
N GLU A 94 5.03 -21.07 -18.04
CA GLU A 94 4.70 -21.76 -16.79
C GLU A 94 4.93 -20.83 -15.58
N GLN A 95 6.04 -20.09 -15.57
CA GLN A 95 6.31 -19.10 -14.53
C GLN A 95 5.24 -17.99 -14.48
N MET A 96 4.76 -17.53 -15.65
CA MET A 96 3.71 -16.52 -15.73
C MET A 96 2.36 -17.05 -15.24
N GLU A 97 2.00 -18.27 -15.60
CA GLU A 97 0.78 -18.95 -15.12
C GLU A 97 0.82 -19.13 -13.59
N ASN A 98 1.96 -19.54 -13.03
CA ASN A 98 2.16 -19.67 -11.58
C ASN A 98 1.97 -18.32 -10.86
N TYR A 99 2.54 -17.23 -11.40
CA TYR A 99 2.36 -15.90 -10.83
C TYR A 99 0.90 -15.44 -10.87
N GLN A 100 0.20 -15.68 -11.98
CA GLN A 100 -1.22 -15.36 -12.10
C GLN A 100 -2.07 -16.15 -11.09
N GLN A 101 -1.78 -17.44 -10.90
CA GLN A 101 -2.46 -18.27 -9.91
C GLN A 101 -2.20 -17.79 -8.47
N GLU A 102 -0.96 -17.42 -8.15
CA GLU A 102 -0.60 -16.88 -6.83
C GLU A 102 -1.35 -15.57 -6.53
N LEU A 103 -1.45 -14.67 -7.51
CA LEU A 103 -2.23 -13.44 -7.37
C LEU A 103 -3.73 -13.70 -7.17
N ALA A 104 -4.31 -14.62 -7.95
CA ALA A 104 -5.72 -14.98 -7.81
C ALA A 104 -6.04 -15.57 -6.43
N GLN A 105 -5.14 -16.42 -5.91
CA GLN A 105 -5.26 -16.97 -4.56
C GLN A 105 -5.16 -15.86 -3.50
N TYR A 106 -4.23 -14.92 -3.66
CA TYR A 106 -4.07 -13.78 -2.75
C TYR A 106 -5.30 -12.86 -2.72
N GLU A 107 -5.89 -12.58 -3.89
CA GLU A 107 -7.13 -11.79 -3.98
C GLU A 107 -8.30 -12.51 -3.31
N GLN A 108 -8.45 -13.81 -3.54
CA GLN A 108 -9.47 -14.62 -2.90
C GLN A 108 -9.33 -14.64 -1.37
N GLU A 109 -8.11 -14.75 -0.83
CA GLU A 109 -7.88 -14.66 0.61
C GLU A 109 -8.30 -13.29 1.16
N LYS A 110 -8.00 -12.21 0.43
CA LYS A 110 -8.33 -10.84 0.84
C LYS A 110 -9.81 -10.50 0.80
N GLU A 111 -10.62 -11.27 0.10
CA GLU A 111 -12.08 -11.13 0.09
C GLU A 111 -12.78 -11.90 1.23
N LYS A 112 -12.06 -12.77 1.95
CA LYS A 112 -12.62 -13.47 3.11
C LYS A 112 -12.91 -12.50 4.25
N TYR A 113 -13.89 -12.83 5.06
CA TYR A 113 -14.15 -12.13 6.32
C TYR A 113 -13.27 -12.68 7.43
N LEU A 114 -12.90 -11.82 8.38
CA LEU A 114 -12.14 -12.29 9.54
C LEU A 114 -13.04 -13.00 10.53
N VAL A 115 -12.50 -14.06 11.09
CA VAL A 115 -13.12 -14.80 12.19
C VAL A 115 -12.23 -14.76 13.42
N ARG A 116 -12.79 -15.12 14.58
CA ARG A 116 -11.98 -15.39 15.76
C ARG A 116 -10.92 -16.44 15.43
N GLY A 117 -9.68 -16.16 15.79
CA GLY A 117 -8.53 -16.99 15.47
C GLY A 117 -7.70 -16.50 14.28
N ALA A 118 -8.19 -15.52 13.50
CA ALA A 118 -7.44 -14.92 12.39
C ALA A 118 -6.03 -14.49 12.81
N MET A 119 -5.03 -14.77 11.98
CA MET A 119 -3.64 -14.50 12.30
C MET A 119 -3.28 -13.05 11.95
N MET A 120 -2.65 -12.34 12.87
CA MET A 120 -2.23 -10.96 12.69
C MET A 120 -0.79 -10.73 13.16
N HIS A 121 -0.18 -9.69 12.62
CA HIS A 121 1.17 -9.26 12.93
C HIS A 121 1.24 -7.74 13.04
N CYS A 122 1.90 -7.25 14.09
CA CYS A 122 2.27 -5.84 14.22
C CYS A 122 3.65 -5.63 13.61
N SER A 123 3.82 -4.71 12.66
CA SER A 123 5.11 -4.42 12.01
C SER A 123 6.25 -4.04 12.98
N CYS A 124 5.91 -3.62 14.20
CA CYS A 124 6.87 -3.34 15.27
C CYS A 124 6.98 -4.45 16.32
N GLY A 125 6.16 -5.50 16.27
CA GLY A 125 6.16 -6.62 17.20
C GLY A 125 7.04 -7.76 16.69
N SER A 126 7.48 -8.64 17.61
CA SER A 126 8.33 -9.78 17.28
C SER A 126 7.57 -11.09 17.10
N HIS A 127 6.28 -11.12 17.39
CA HIS A 127 5.47 -12.33 17.30
C HIS A 127 4.15 -12.09 16.59
N TYR A 128 3.70 -13.12 15.89
CA TYR A 128 2.35 -13.24 15.37
C TYR A 128 1.36 -13.58 16.49
N ARG A 129 0.13 -13.12 16.34
CA ARG A 129 -0.94 -13.33 17.32
C ARG A 129 -2.25 -13.61 16.62
N ARG A 130 -3.13 -14.31 17.33
CA ARG A 130 -4.49 -14.58 16.86
C ARG A 130 -5.44 -13.52 17.38
N LEU A 131 -6.33 -13.04 16.51
CA LEU A 131 -7.47 -12.21 16.87
C LEU A 131 -8.39 -12.99 17.80
N ASN A 132 -8.83 -12.33 18.86
CA ASN A 132 -9.74 -12.93 19.82
C ASN A 132 -11.08 -12.18 19.83
N LEU A 133 -12.13 -12.91 20.19
CA LEU A 133 -13.49 -12.38 20.27
C LEU A 133 -14.12 -12.95 21.53
N PRO A 134 -13.99 -12.26 22.67
CA PRO A 134 -14.49 -12.75 23.95
C PRO A 134 -16.00 -12.99 23.95
N GLU A 135 -16.76 -12.07 23.34
CA GLU A 135 -18.19 -12.16 23.16
C GLU A 135 -18.50 -12.09 21.66
N CYS A 136 -19.19 -13.11 21.13
CA CYS A 136 -19.48 -13.19 19.71
C CYS A 136 -20.75 -12.40 19.33
N HIS A 137 -20.79 -11.91 18.09
CA HIS A 137 -21.93 -11.16 17.54
C HIS A 137 -23.10 -12.05 17.06
N GLY A 138 -23.02 -13.37 17.27
CA GLY A 138 -24.03 -14.33 16.82
C GLY A 138 -24.02 -14.65 15.33
N VAL A 139 -23.05 -14.13 14.55
CA VAL A 139 -22.90 -14.40 13.11
C VAL A 139 -21.65 -15.24 12.88
N TYR A 140 -21.78 -16.29 12.06
CA TYR A 140 -20.74 -17.30 11.87
C TYR A 140 -20.52 -17.59 10.38
N THR A 141 -19.29 -17.95 10.03
CA THR A 141 -18.92 -18.60 8.76
C THR A 141 -18.06 -19.81 9.08
N LYS A 142 -18.30 -20.96 8.43
CA LYS A 142 -17.59 -22.22 8.72
C LYS A 142 -17.50 -22.53 10.23
N GLU A 143 -18.60 -22.33 10.95
CA GLU A 143 -18.73 -22.55 12.40
C GLU A 143 -17.85 -21.62 13.28
N ARG A 144 -17.27 -20.57 12.69
CA ARG A 144 -16.39 -19.61 13.37
C ARG A 144 -17.05 -18.24 13.45
N PRO A 145 -17.00 -17.55 14.60
CA PRO A 145 -17.67 -16.28 14.76
C PRO A 145 -16.93 -15.18 14.00
N LEU A 146 -17.69 -14.36 13.27
CA LEU A 146 -17.19 -13.25 12.47
C LEU A 146 -16.79 -12.05 13.33
N MET A 147 -15.79 -11.30 12.87
CA MET A 147 -15.33 -10.04 13.46
C MET A 147 -15.94 -8.83 12.74
N ASN A 148 -16.00 -7.70 13.44
CA ASN A 148 -16.41 -6.40 12.89
C ASN A 148 -15.46 -5.27 13.32
N VAL A 149 -15.71 -4.05 12.85
CA VAL A 149 -14.86 -2.87 13.12
C VAL A 149 -14.74 -2.48 14.59
N ALA A 150 -15.69 -2.87 15.44
CA ALA A 150 -15.66 -2.57 16.87
C ALA A 150 -14.73 -3.52 17.64
N ASP A 151 -14.33 -4.65 17.04
CA ASP A 151 -13.47 -5.67 17.64
C ASP A 151 -11.98 -5.26 17.62
N SER A 152 -11.66 -4.12 18.24
CA SER A 152 -10.33 -3.51 18.20
C SER A 152 -9.75 -3.22 19.59
N LEU A 153 -10.34 -3.76 20.66
CA LEU A 153 -9.89 -3.47 22.03
C LEU A 153 -8.56 -4.17 22.36
N PRO A 154 -7.51 -3.42 22.77
CA PRO A 154 -6.22 -4.00 23.12
C PRO A 154 -6.23 -4.60 24.53
N GLY A 155 -5.65 -5.79 24.67
CA GLY A 155 -5.45 -6.49 25.94
C GLY A 155 -5.30 -7.98 25.73
N ASP A 156 -4.56 -8.67 26.61
CA ASP A 156 -4.23 -10.09 26.44
C ASP A 156 -5.46 -11.01 26.37
N ALA A 157 -6.57 -10.62 27.02
CA ALA A 157 -7.84 -11.35 26.98
C ALA A 157 -8.93 -10.66 26.12
N LEU A 158 -8.59 -9.58 25.41
CA LEU A 158 -9.52 -8.80 24.58
C LEU A 158 -9.30 -9.14 23.09
N ASN A 159 -9.61 -8.24 22.16
CA ASN A 159 -9.54 -8.53 20.73
C ASN A 159 -8.11 -8.58 20.21
N ILE A 160 -7.27 -7.64 20.67
CA ILE A 160 -5.90 -7.43 20.18
C ILE A 160 -4.90 -7.70 21.31
N PRO A 161 -4.27 -8.90 21.38
CA PRO A 161 -3.25 -9.24 22.37
C PRO A 161 -1.91 -8.52 22.12
N THR A 162 -0.94 -8.79 22.99
CA THR A 162 0.43 -8.27 22.89
C THR A 162 1.28 -9.00 21.85
N PHE A 163 2.11 -8.28 21.09
CA PHE A 163 2.91 -8.83 19.97
C PHE A 163 4.38 -9.15 20.37
N GLY A 164 4.59 -9.64 21.60
CA GLY A 164 5.91 -10.01 22.08
C GLY A 164 6.79 -8.80 22.43
N VAL A 165 7.94 -8.64 21.76
CA VAL A 165 8.90 -7.55 21.99
C VAL A 165 8.75 -6.51 20.88
N CYS A 166 8.81 -5.23 21.25
CA CYS A 166 8.64 -4.13 20.31
C CYS A 166 9.97 -3.56 19.84
N SER A 167 10.10 -3.32 18.52
CA SER A 167 11.25 -2.66 17.90
C SER A 167 11.11 -1.14 17.80
N SER A 168 9.93 -0.58 18.04
CA SER A 168 9.71 0.87 17.92
C SER A 168 10.37 1.66 19.05
N GLY A 169 11.24 2.61 18.68
CA GLY A 169 11.84 3.55 19.63
C GLY A 169 10.85 4.53 20.29
N LYS A 170 9.60 4.59 19.81
CA LYS A 170 8.52 5.37 20.41
C LYS A 170 7.75 4.60 21.47
N ASN A 171 8.02 3.30 21.65
CA ASN A 171 7.34 2.49 22.65
C ASN A 171 7.70 2.94 24.06
N SER A 172 6.70 3.44 24.78
CA SER A 172 6.81 3.95 26.14
C SER A 172 6.24 3.00 27.20
N THR A 173 5.94 1.74 26.85
CA THR A 173 5.34 0.74 27.76
C THR A 173 6.25 0.46 28.96
N GLY A 174 7.57 0.56 28.77
CA GLY A 174 8.56 0.28 29.80
C GLY A 174 8.68 -1.21 30.15
N GLY A 175 9.61 -1.53 31.04
CA GLY A 175 9.92 -2.91 31.41
C GLY A 175 10.75 -3.66 30.36
N SER A 176 11.05 -4.92 30.64
CA SER A 176 11.75 -5.82 29.73
C SER A 176 11.22 -7.24 29.90
N VAL A 177 10.84 -7.87 28.80
CA VAL A 177 10.42 -9.27 28.74
C VAL A 177 11.48 -10.10 28.02
N LEU A 178 11.63 -11.36 28.42
CA LEU A 178 12.43 -12.36 27.73
C LEU A 178 11.47 -13.46 27.29
N LEU A 179 11.35 -13.66 25.97
CA LEU A 179 10.44 -14.63 25.36
C LEU A 179 11.24 -15.58 24.48
N VAL A 180 10.75 -16.80 24.30
CA VAL A 180 11.21 -17.66 23.20
C VAL A 180 10.85 -16.95 21.89
N ALA A 181 11.74 -17.01 20.89
CA ALA A 181 11.43 -16.42 19.58
C ALA A 181 10.15 -17.05 19.00
N ASP A 182 9.39 -16.28 18.21
CA ASP A 182 8.26 -16.87 17.49
C ASP A 182 8.76 -17.90 16.48
N VAL A 183 7.89 -18.84 16.14
CA VAL A 183 8.17 -19.81 15.08
C VAL A 183 8.32 -19.04 13.77
N PRO A 184 9.33 -19.33 12.94
CA PRO A 184 9.41 -18.77 11.60
C PRO A 184 8.13 -19.10 10.81
N ARG A 185 7.59 -18.13 10.08
CA ARG A 185 6.32 -18.26 9.33
C ARG A 185 6.49 -17.85 7.88
N ASP A 186 5.66 -18.42 7.01
CA ASP A 186 5.51 -18.00 5.61
C ASP A 186 4.69 -16.70 5.49
N VAL A 187 4.47 -16.26 4.25
CA VAL A 187 3.69 -15.03 3.95
C VAL A 187 2.21 -15.12 4.36
N TYR A 188 1.71 -16.32 4.66
CA TYR A 188 0.35 -16.59 5.14
C TYR A 188 0.32 -16.84 6.65
N GLY A 189 1.42 -16.62 7.37
CA GLY A 189 1.50 -16.82 8.82
C GLY A 189 1.56 -18.30 9.26
N ARG A 190 1.73 -19.25 8.33
CA ARG A 190 1.85 -20.67 8.65
C ARG A 190 3.27 -21.01 9.10
N PRO A 191 3.46 -21.85 10.13
CA PRO A 191 4.80 -22.19 10.62
C PRO A 191 5.59 -22.97 9.56
N ILE A 192 6.81 -22.54 9.26
CA ILE A 192 7.75 -23.25 8.36
C ILE A 192 8.73 -24.15 9.12
N ALA A 193 8.76 -24.08 10.46
CA ALA A 193 9.59 -24.92 11.32
C ALA A 193 8.81 -25.32 12.58
N GLY A 194 9.26 -26.38 13.27
CA GLY A 194 8.54 -26.94 14.42
C GLY A 194 8.71 -26.17 15.74
N ALA A 195 9.67 -25.25 15.84
CA ALA A 195 9.90 -24.44 17.03
C ALA A 195 10.58 -23.11 16.67
N GLY A 196 10.36 -22.09 17.51
CA GLY A 196 11.16 -20.88 17.49
C GLY A 196 12.53 -21.13 18.10
N GLU A 197 13.59 -20.70 17.41
CA GLU A 197 14.96 -20.89 17.86
C GLU A 197 15.48 -19.66 18.62
N GLY A 198 15.96 -19.88 19.84
CA GLY A 198 16.54 -18.84 20.68
C GLY A 198 15.50 -17.99 21.43
N ASN A 199 15.95 -16.83 21.91
CA ASN A 199 15.15 -15.93 22.74
C ASN A 199 15.22 -14.50 22.23
N VAL A 200 14.12 -13.77 22.38
CA VAL A 200 14.03 -12.33 22.13
C VAL A 200 13.82 -11.58 23.45
N LYS A 201 14.60 -10.52 23.67
CA LYS A 201 14.53 -9.69 24.87
C LYS A 201 14.33 -8.22 24.50
N GLY A 202 13.42 -7.53 25.17
CA GLY A 202 13.24 -6.09 25.01
C GLY A 202 11.96 -5.57 25.66
N THR A 203 11.58 -4.34 25.31
CA THR A 203 10.34 -3.72 25.80
C THR A 203 9.13 -4.46 25.23
N PRO A 204 8.12 -4.81 26.04
CA PRO A 204 6.92 -5.51 25.56
C PRO A 204 6.14 -4.69 24.53
N CYS A 205 5.64 -5.37 23.50
CA CYS A 205 4.78 -4.80 22.47
C CYS A 205 3.31 -4.85 22.93
N VAL A 206 2.94 -3.87 23.75
CA VAL A 206 1.55 -3.64 24.18
C VAL A 206 0.95 -2.56 23.28
N PRO A 207 0.11 -2.90 22.29
CA PRO A 207 -0.39 -1.92 21.34
C PRO A 207 -1.37 -0.95 22.02
N ILE A 208 -1.19 0.34 21.77
CA ILE A 208 -2.22 1.36 22.04
C ILE A 208 -2.90 1.66 20.71
N ILE A 209 -4.10 1.15 20.53
CA ILE A 209 -4.91 1.34 19.32
C ILE A 209 -5.53 2.74 19.35
N VAL A 210 -5.32 3.52 18.29
CA VAL A 210 -5.78 4.92 18.21
C VAL A 210 -6.98 5.12 17.29
N SER A 211 -7.40 4.08 16.57
CA SER A 211 -8.52 4.09 15.63
C SER A 211 -9.28 2.76 15.64
N GLN A 212 -10.50 2.75 15.10
CA GLN A 212 -11.14 1.50 14.69
C GLN A 212 -10.39 0.85 13.52
N TRP A 213 -10.81 -0.35 13.13
CA TRP A 213 -10.33 -1.03 11.93
C TRP A 213 -10.53 -0.15 10.69
N MET A 214 -9.44 0.09 9.97
CA MET A 214 -9.45 0.83 8.71
C MET A 214 -9.78 -0.13 7.56
N CYS A 215 -10.33 0.40 6.46
CA CYS A 215 -10.75 -0.38 5.28
C CYS A 215 -11.70 -1.56 5.61
N PRO A 216 -12.82 -1.33 6.33
CA PRO A 216 -13.80 -2.39 6.53
C PRO A 216 -14.58 -2.71 5.25
N HIS A 217 -15.29 -3.83 5.27
CA HIS A 217 -16.23 -4.20 4.23
C HIS A 217 -17.61 -3.62 4.53
N GLU A 218 -17.84 -2.39 4.09
CA GLU A 218 -19.00 -1.55 4.46
C GLU A 218 -20.37 -2.17 4.17
N THR A 219 -20.47 -3.08 3.19
CA THR A 219 -21.74 -3.67 2.77
C THR A 219 -22.18 -4.87 3.61
N THR A 220 -21.25 -5.52 4.32
CA THR A 220 -21.55 -6.70 5.14
C THR A 220 -21.58 -6.30 6.60
N ILE A 221 -22.73 -6.46 7.25
CA ILE A 221 -22.91 -6.07 8.65
C ILE A 221 -22.88 -7.31 9.55
N VAL A 222 -22.04 -7.28 10.59
CA VAL A 222 -21.90 -8.33 11.60
C VAL A 222 -22.26 -7.74 12.95
N GLY A 223 -23.40 -8.18 13.51
CA GLY A 223 -24.02 -7.50 14.65
C GLY A 223 -24.65 -6.18 14.20
N THR A 224 -24.06 -5.05 14.59
CA THR A 224 -24.51 -3.70 14.21
C THR A 224 -23.47 -2.92 13.41
N GLU A 225 -22.31 -3.53 13.13
CA GLU A 225 -21.13 -2.84 12.61
C GLU A 225 -20.62 -3.54 11.34
N PRO A 226 -19.92 -2.82 10.43
CA PRO A 226 -19.30 -3.41 9.25
C PRO A 226 -18.31 -4.55 9.57
N ALA A 227 -18.34 -5.60 8.76
CA ALA A 227 -17.40 -6.70 8.81
C ALA A 227 -16.00 -6.25 8.41
N ILE A 228 -14.99 -6.96 8.89
CA ILE A 228 -13.58 -6.73 8.53
C ILE A 228 -13.05 -7.91 7.72
N THR A 229 -12.07 -7.63 6.86
CA THR A 229 -11.41 -8.60 5.96
C THR A 229 -9.89 -8.51 6.12
N PRO A 230 -9.08 -9.37 5.49
CA PRO A 230 -7.61 -9.23 5.53
C PRO A 230 -7.08 -7.93 4.92
N ARG A 231 -7.91 -7.13 4.23
CA ARG A 231 -7.55 -5.77 3.78
C ARG A 231 -7.64 -4.74 4.90
N SER A 232 -8.34 -5.07 5.99
CA SER A 232 -8.50 -4.19 7.13
C SER A 232 -7.25 -4.20 8.01
N PHE A 233 -6.89 -3.04 8.57
CA PHE A 233 -5.71 -2.90 9.43
C PHE A 233 -5.95 -1.94 10.59
N LEU A 234 -5.11 -2.04 11.63
CA LEU A 234 -5.06 -1.11 12.75
C LEU A 234 -3.71 -0.39 12.80
N VAL A 235 -3.72 0.83 13.31
CA VAL A 235 -2.49 1.59 13.58
C VAL A 235 -2.34 1.75 15.08
N CYS A 236 -1.17 1.41 15.60
CA CYS A 236 -0.85 1.65 17.00
C CYS A 236 -0.10 2.98 17.18
N LYS A 237 -0.22 3.59 18.37
CA LYS A 237 0.45 4.84 18.74
C LYS A 237 1.97 4.79 18.54
N TYR A 238 2.57 3.61 18.58
CA TYR A 238 4.00 3.39 18.39
C TYR A 238 4.42 3.23 16.93
N GLN A 239 3.55 3.60 15.98
CA GLN A 239 3.75 3.50 14.52
C GLN A 239 3.81 2.07 13.97
N GLY A 240 3.37 1.10 14.76
CA GLY A 240 3.16 -0.26 14.28
C GLY A 240 1.87 -0.33 13.47
N LEU A 241 1.97 -0.94 12.29
CA LEU A 241 0.84 -1.35 11.46
C LEU A 241 0.48 -2.78 11.84
N ILE A 242 -0.75 -3.02 12.25
CA ILE A 242 -1.26 -4.35 12.59
C ILE A 242 -2.08 -4.83 11.39
N GLU A 243 -1.52 -5.81 10.70
CA GLU A 243 -2.10 -6.42 9.50
C GLU A 243 -2.52 -7.85 9.79
N VAL A 244 -3.46 -8.32 9.01
CA VAL A 244 -3.96 -9.69 9.08
C VAL A 244 -3.33 -10.49 7.95
N VAL A 245 -2.68 -11.59 8.31
CA VAL A 245 -1.94 -12.44 7.37
C VAL A 245 -2.74 -13.68 6.96
N ASP A 246 -3.70 -14.09 7.78
CA ASP A 246 -4.61 -15.20 7.50
C ASP A 246 -6.00 -14.91 8.08
N SER A 247 -7.05 -15.18 7.30
CA SER A 247 -8.43 -14.88 7.71
C SER A 247 -8.94 -15.73 8.88
N GLY A 248 -8.28 -16.86 9.18
CA GLY A 248 -8.68 -17.84 10.19
C GLY A 248 -9.83 -18.75 9.75
N GLN A 249 -10.36 -18.58 8.54
CA GLN A 249 -11.51 -19.37 8.06
C GLN A 249 -11.14 -20.80 7.67
N ASP A 250 -9.92 -21.00 7.17
CA ASP A 250 -9.42 -22.29 6.66
C ASP A 250 -8.32 -22.88 7.58
N ASP A 251 -8.07 -22.26 8.72
CA ASP A 251 -7.03 -22.67 9.65
C ASP A 251 -7.46 -23.88 10.49
N GLU A 252 -6.91 -25.05 10.17
CA GLU A 252 -7.23 -26.31 10.86
C GLU A 252 -6.82 -26.32 12.33
N GLU A 253 -5.81 -25.53 12.74
CA GLU A 253 -5.33 -25.50 14.14
C GLU A 253 -6.39 -24.98 15.12
N THR A 254 -7.35 -24.20 14.61
CA THR A 254 -8.34 -23.50 15.41
C THR A 254 -9.74 -24.10 15.29
N LEU A 255 -9.89 -25.26 14.65
CA LEU A 255 -11.16 -25.97 14.56
C LEU A 255 -11.59 -26.48 15.95
N PRO A 256 -12.89 -26.37 16.32
CA PRO A 256 -13.38 -27.04 17.51
C PRO A 256 -13.18 -28.56 17.36
N PRO A 257 -12.83 -29.29 18.44
CA PRO A 257 -12.76 -30.74 18.39
C PRO A 257 -14.13 -31.31 18.00
N LYS A 258 -14.12 -32.27 17.07
CA LYS A 258 -15.31 -33.00 16.58
C LYS A 258 -15.96 -33.84 17.67
#